data_AF-A0A1V4E8Y0-F1
#
_entry.id   AF-A0A1V4E8Y0-F1
#
_cell.length_a   1.000
_cell.length_b   1.000
_cell.length_c   1.000
_cell.angle_alpha   90.00
_cell.angle_beta   90.00
_cell.angle_gamma   90.00
#
_symmetry.space_group_name_H-M   'P 1'
#
loop_
_entity.id
_entity.type
_entity.pdbx_description
1 polymer ?
#
loop_
_entity_poly.entity_id
_entity_poly.type
_entity_poly.pdbx_seq_one_letter_code
_entity_poly.pdbx_strand_id
1 'polypeptide(L)'
;MVLVVQAYRYALDPTPAQARALASHCGAARVAFNWGLALVKANLQQREAEKSYGIPDDQLTPPVSWSMYSLRKAWNAAKADVAPWWADNSKEAYACGLERLATALKNWSD
;
A
#
# COMPACT_ATOMS: atom_id res chain seq x y z
N MET A 1 -26.90 -35.54 -22.82
CA MET A 1 -25.47 -35.41 -22.50
C MET A 1 -25.36 -34.44 -21.34
N VAL A 2 -24.88 -34.88 -20.17
CA VAL A 2 -24.76 -34.02 -18.98
C VAL A 2 -23.32 -33.52 -18.90
N LEU A 3 -23.14 -32.21 -18.76
CA LEU A 3 -21.83 -31.58 -18.62
C LEU A 3 -21.51 -31.45 -17.13
N VAL A 4 -20.40 -32.02 -16.67
CA VAL A 4 -19.94 -31.92 -15.28
C VAL A 4 -18.86 -30.85 -15.22
N VAL A 5 -19.08 -29.80 -14.43
CA VAL A 5 -18.08 -28.78 -14.13
C VAL A 5 -17.32 -29.21 -12.88
N GLN A 6 -16.02 -29.42 -13.00
CA GLN A 6 -15.14 -29.76 -11.89
C GLN A 6 -14.21 -28.59 -11.57
N ALA A 7 -13.94 -28.38 -10.28
CA ALA A 7 -12.94 -27.43 -9.81
C ALA A 7 -11.80 -28.20 -9.11
N TYR A 8 -10.57 -27.74 -9.32
CA TYR A 8 -9.37 -28.34 -8.75
C TYR A 8 -8.61 -27.32 -7.91
N ARG A 9 -8.04 -27.77 -6.79
CA ARG A 9 -7.14 -26.98 -5.94
C ARG A 9 -5.78 -27.65 -5.93
N TYR A 10 -4.75 -26.88 -6.25
CA TYR A 10 -3.37 -27.35 -6.25
C TYR A 10 -2.56 -26.61 -5.18
N ALA A 11 -1.66 -27.34 -4.52
CA ALA A 11 -0.59 -26.72 -3.75
C ALA A 11 0.56 -26.39 -4.69
N LEU A 12 1.16 -25.22 -4.52
CA LEU A 12 2.40 -24.89 -5.21
C LEU A 12 3.57 -25.62 -4.54
N ASP A 13 4.48 -26.16 -5.33
CA ASP A 13 5.75 -26.76 -4.87
C ASP A 13 6.93 -25.89 -5.35
N PRO A 14 7.16 -24.72 -4.73
CA PRO A 14 8.20 -23.81 -5.17
C PRO A 14 9.58 -24.33 -4.78
N THR A 15 10.54 -24.23 -5.70
CA THR A 15 11.95 -24.36 -5.37
C THR A 15 12.36 -23.33 -4.30
N PRO A 16 13.46 -23.56 -3.55
CA PRO A 16 13.91 -22.60 -2.54
C PRO A 16 14.11 -21.18 -3.08
N ALA A 17 14.53 -21.03 -4.34
CA ALA A 17 14.67 -19.73 -4.99
C ALA A 17 13.30 -19.06 -5.24
N GLN A 18 12.31 -19.80 -5.72
CA GLN A 18 10.95 -19.29 -5.93
C GLN A 18 10.28 -18.92 -4.61
N ALA A 19 10.46 -19.72 -3.55
CA ALA A 19 9.91 -19.41 -2.23
C ALA A 19 10.45 -18.07 -1.70
N ARG A 20 11.75 -17.81 -1.86
CA ARG A 20 12.36 -16.51 -1.51
C ARG A 20 11.80 -15.36 -2.36
N ALA A 21 11.63 -15.58 -3.66
CA ALA A 21 11.05 -14.56 -4.54
C ALA A 21 9.61 -14.21 -4.14
N LEU A 22 8.76 -15.21 -3.85
CA LEU A 22 7.39 -15.00 -3.37
C LEU A 22 7.38 -14.22 -2.05
N ALA A 23 8.21 -14.62 -1.09
CA ALA A 23 8.34 -13.93 0.19
C ALA A 23 8.79 -12.46 0.02
N SER A 24 9.75 -12.22 -0.89
CA SER A 24 10.20 -10.86 -1.24
C SER A 24 9.06 -9.99 -1.76
N HIS A 25 8.19 -10.53 -2.63
CA HIS A 25 7.04 -9.79 -3.15
C HIS A 25 6.00 -9.48 -2.06
N CYS A 26 5.74 -10.44 -1.16
CA CYS A 26 4.91 -10.18 0.02
C CYS A 26 5.51 -9.09 0.92
N GLY A 27 6.84 -9.11 1.10
CA GLY A 27 7.59 -8.07 1.81
C GLY A 27 7.43 -6.70 1.16
N ALA A 28 7.61 -6.61 -0.17
CA ALA A 28 7.43 -5.38 -0.94
C ALA A 28 6.02 -4.79 -0.79
N ALA A 29 4.98 -5.62 -0.84
CA ALA A 29 3.61 -5.19 -0.58
C ALA A 29 3.44 -4.62 0.84
N ARG A 30 4.04 -5.29 1.85
CA ARG A 30 3.99 -4.82 3.24
C ARG A 30 4.74 -3.50 3.44
N VAL A 31 5.88 -3.33 2.77
CA VAL A 31 6.65 -2.07 2.82
C VAL A 31 5.82 -0.91 2.28
N ALA A 32 5.21 -1.05 1.10
CA ALA A 32 4.37 0.01 0.53
C ALA A 32 3.16 0.33 1.41
N PHE A 33 2.48 -0.69 1.96
CA PHE A 33 1.37 -0.49 2.89
C PHE A 33 1.81 0.31 4.13
N ASN A 34 2.88 -0.13 4.80
CA ASN A 34 3.36 0.50 6.03
C ASN A 34 3.85 1.93 5.79
N TRP A 35 4.57 2.14 4.68
CA TRP A 35 5.02 3.47 4.28
C TRP A 35 3.84 4.41 4.03
N GLY A 36 2.83 3.96 3.28
CA GLY A 36 1.64 4.77 3.01
C GLY A 36 0.84 5.07 4.29
N LEU A 37 0.73 4.10 5.19
CA LEU A 37 0.08 4.29 6.49
C LEU A 37 0.83 5.31 7.35
N ALA A 38 2.17 5.26 7.37
CA ALA A 38 2.99 6.23 8.07
C ALA A 38 2.81 7.65 7.50
N LEU A 39 2.78 7.79 6.17
CA LEU A 39 2.49 9.06 5.49
C LEU A 39 1.14 9.65 5.92
N VAL A 40 0.08 8.82 5.91
CA VAL A 40 -1.28 9.26 6.30
C VAL A 40 -1.33 9.67 7.77
N LYS A 41 -0.73 8.87 8.66
CA LYS A 41 -0.67 9.19 10.09
C LYS A 41 0.07 10.50 10.35
N ALA A 42 1.21 10.71 9.70
CA ALA A 42 1.98 11.95 9.85
C ALA A 42 1.18 13.17 9.38
N ASN A 43 0.46 13.06 8.25
CA ASN A 43 -0.39 14.14 7.76
C ASN A 43 -1.54 14.47 8.73
N LEU A 44 -2.22 13.45 9.25
CA LEU A 44 -3.30 13.65 10.23
C LEU A 44 -2.78 14.27 11.52
N GLN A 45 -1.66 13.78 12.06
CA GLN A 45 -1.04 14.30 13.28
C GLN A 45 -0.57 15.74 13.11
N GLN A 46 0.02 16.08 11.96
CA GLN A 46 0.42 17.45 11.66
C GLN A 46 -0.79 18.39 11.65
N ARG A 47 -1.88 18.00 10.97
CA ARG A 47 -3.12 18.79 10.93
C ARG A 47 -3.75 18.94 12.31
N GLU A 48 -3.71 17.90 13.14
CA GLU A 48 -4.21 17.96 14.52
C GLU A 48 -3.36 18.90 15.38
N ALA A 49 -2.03 18.85 15.24
CA ALA A 49 -1.12 19.77 15.90
C ALA A 49 -1.42 21.22 15.48
N GLU A 50 -1.53 21.50 14.18
CA GLU A 50 -1.86 22.83 13.65
C GLU A 50 -3.15 23.42 14.23
N LYS A 51 -4.19 22.60 14.36
CA LYS A 51 -5.44 22.99 15.03
C LYS A 51 -5.21 23.34 16.50
N SER A 52 -4.36 22.59 17.21
CA SER A 52 -4.12 22.77 18.65
C SER A 52 -3.50 24.13 19.01
N TYR A 53 -2.78 24.77 18.07
CA TYR A 53 -2.22 26.12 18.23
C TYR A 53 -2.91 27.16 17.34
N GLY A 54 -4.15 26.89 16.91
CA GLY A 54 -5.07 27.89 16.37
C GLY A 54 -4.94 28.19 14.88
N ILE A 55 -4.27 27.32 14.10
CA ILE A 55 -4.27 27.48 12.64
C ILE A 55 -5.70 27.20 12.11
N PRO A 56 -6.29 28.12 11.33
CA PRO A 56 -7.60 27.92 10.69
C PRO A 56 -7.61 26.75 9.69
N ASP A 57 -8.77 26.12 9.51
CA ASP A 57 -8.94 24.91 8.69
C ASP A 57 -8.47 25.08 7.22
N ASP A 58 -8.59 26.30 6.66
CA ASP A 58 -8.18 26.66 5.30
C ASP A 58 -6.66 26.85 5.14
N GLN A 59 -5.92 26.93 6.25
CA GLN A 59 -4.46 27.10 6.29
C GLN A 59 -3.71 25.85 6.80
N LEU A 60 -4.43 24.78 7.11
CA LEU A 60 -3.81 23.52 7.52
C LEU A 60 -2.99 22.90 6.39
N THR A 61 -1.98 22.11 6.77
CA THR A 61 -1.25 21.21 5.87
C THR A 61 -2.24 20.45 5.00
N PRO A 62 -2.15 20.51 3.65
CA PRO A 62 -3.11 19.89 2.76
C PRO A 62 -3.34 18.41 3.09
N PRO A 63 -4.59 17.91 3.06
CA PRO A 63 -4.86 16.52 3.36
C PRO A 63 -4.28 15.62 2.27
N VAL A 64 -3.69 14.49 2.68
CA VAL A 64 -3.29 13.44 1.74
C VAL A 64 -4.55 12.72 1.27
N SER A 65 -4.78 12.65 -0.04
CA SER A 65 -5.85 11.84 -0.62
C SER A 65 -5.54 10.34 -0.42
N TRP A 66 -6.47 9.60 0.18
CA TRP A 66 -6.33 8.16 0.46
C TRP A 66 -6.73 7.26 -0.69
N SER A 67 -7.02 7.82 -1.86
CA SER A 67 -7.29 7.03 -3.06
C SER A 67 -6.04 6.24 -3.46
N MET A 68 -6.24 5.04 -4.02
CA MET A 68 -5.14 4.23 -4.56
C MET A 68 -4.27 5.05 -5.52
N TYR A 69 -4.89 5.83 -6.40
CA TYR A 69 -4.18 6.67 -7.38
C TYR A 69 -3.20 7.66 -6.70
N SER A 70 -3.67 8.40 -5.71
CA SER A 70 -2.87 9.38 -4.98
C SER A 70 -1.74 8.71 -4.19
N LEU A 71 -2.03 7.60 -3.51
CA LEU A 71 -1.04 6.83 -2.77
C LEU A 71 0.04 6.24 -3.70
N ARG A 72 -0.35 5.73 -4.88
CA ARG A 72 0.60 5.23 -5.89
C ARG A 72 1.46 6.33 -6.48
N LYS A 73 0.89 7.52 -6.71
CA LYS A 73 1.65 8.69 -7.18
C LYS A 73 2.72 9.07 -6.15
N ALA A 74 2.36 9.15 -4.87
CA ALA A 74 3.29 9.44 -3.79
C ALA A 74 4.37 8.35 -3.66
N TRP A 75 3.99 7.07 -3.72
CA TRP A 75 4.94 5.95 -3.69
C TRP A 75 5.94 6.00 -4.85
N ASN A 76 5.48 6.30 -6.07
CA ASN A 76 6.38 6.39 -7.21
C ASN A 76 7.46 7.47 -7.07
N ALA A 77 7.17 8.56 -6.34
CA ALA A 77 8.14 9.59 -6.04
C ALA A 77 9.15 9.16 -4.95
N ALA A 78 8.73 8.36 -3.97
CA ALA A 78 9.54 7.99 -2.81
C ALA A 78 10.25 6.63 -2.91
N LYS A 79 9.79 5.72 -3.79
CA LYS A 79 10.21 4.30 -3.78
C LYS A 79 11.70 4.08 -3.96
N ALA A 80 12.39 4.96 -4.69
CA ALA A 80 13.84 4.83 -4.90
C ALA A 80 14.62 5.03 -3.59
N ASP A 81 14.13 5.92 -2.72
CA ASP A 81 14.75 6.22 -1.43
C ASP A 81 14.30 5.22 -0.35
N VAL A 82 13.01 4.88 -0.35
CA VAL A 82 12.40 4.01 0.67
C VAL A 82 12.75 2.54 0.45
N ALA A 83 12.81 2.11 -0.81
CA ALA A 83 13.14 0.75 -1.21
C ALA A 83 14.07 0.78 -2.43
N PRO A 84 15.37 1.06 -2.26
CA PRO A 84 16.34 1.05 -3.37
C PRO A 84 16.34 -0.24 -4.21
N TRP A 85 15.95 -1.38 -3.59
CA TRP A 85 15.75 -2.69 -4.22
C TRP A 85 14.38 -2.84 -4.92
N TRP A 86 13.65 -1.75 -5.17
CA TRP A 86 12.25 -1.87 -5.57
C TRP A 86 12.07 -2.67 -6.88
N ALA A 87 13.05 -2.57 -7.78
CA ALA A 87 13.07 -3.21 -9.09
C ALA A 87 13.21 -4.74 -9.03
N ASP A 88 13.65 -5.29 -7.89
CA ASP A 88 13.76 -6.75 -7.69
C ASP A 88 12.39 -7.42 -7.50
N ASN A 89 11.34 -6.62 -7.29
CA ASN A 89 9.97 -7.10 -7.14
C ASN A 89 9.08 -6.47 -8.21
N SER A 90 8.04 -7.21 -8.62
CA SER A 90 7.01 -6.67 -9.51
C SER A 90 6.42 -5.38 -8.95
N LYS A 91 6.20 -4.39 -9.83
CA LYS A 91 5.49 -3.15 -9.50
C LYS A 91 4.11 -3.41 -8.87
N GLU A 92 3.49 -4.56 -9.19
CA GLU A 92 2.18 -4.95 -8.68
C GLU A 92 2.20 -5.36 -7.21
N ALA A 93 3.35 -5.79 -6.67
CA ALA A 93 3.47 -6.05 -5.24
C ALA A 93 3.18 -4.77 -4.42
N TYR A 94 3.81 -3.66 -4.81
CA TYR A 94 3.58 -2.36 -4.17
C TYR A 94 2.17 -1.83 -4.44
N ALA A 95 1.67 -1.98 -5.67
CA ALA A 95 0.31 -1.56 -6.01
C ALA A 95 -0.75 -2.27 -5.15
N CYS A 96 -0.61 -3.59 -4.95
CA CYS A 96 -1.49 -4.37 -4.07
C CYS A 96 -1.42 -3.90 -2.61
N GLY A 97 -0.22 -3.58 -2.11
CA GLY A 97 -0.05 -3.02 -0.77
C GLY A 97 -0.79 -1.69 -0.58
N LEU A 98 -0.67 -0.78 -1.56
CA LEU A 98 -1.33 0.54 -1.53
C LEU A 98 -2.84 0.44 -1.75
N GLU A 99 -3.31 -0.48 -2.59
CA GLU A 99 -4.73 -0.75 -2.77
C GLU A 99 -5.37 -1.24 -1.46
N ARG A 100 -4.74 -2.20 -0.77
CA ARG A 100 -5.20 -2.67 0.55
C ARG A 100 -5.25 -1.54 1.57
N LEU A 101 -4.27 -0.64 1.55
CA LEU A 101 -4.28 0.55 2.41
C LEU A 101 -5.45 1.47 2.07
N ALA A 102 -5.66 1.78 0.79
CA ALA A 102 -6.77 2.63 0.35
C ALA A 102 -8.13 2.05 0.78
N THR A 103 -8.33 0.73 0.59
CA THR A 103 -9.54 0.03 1.06
C THR A 103 -9.69 0.11 2.58
N ALA A 104 -8.62 -0.14 3.33
CA ALA A 104 -8.67 -0.09 4.79
C ALA A 104 -8.99 1.31 5.33
N LEU A 105 -8.38 2.35 4.75
CA LEU A 105 -8.64 3.75 5.11
C LEU A 105 -10.07 4.17 4.76
N LYS A 106 -10.57 3.75 3.58
CA LYS A 106 -11.97 3.97 3.21
C LYS A 106 -12.91 3.35 4.23
N ASN A 107 -12.71 2.08 4.59
CA ASN A 107 -13.52 1.39 5.59
C ASN A 107 -13.43 2.01 6.99
N TRP A 108 -12.38 2.77 7.28
CA TRP A 108 -12.21 3.47 8.55
C TRP A 108 -12.92 4.84 8.57
N SER A 109 -13.06 5.49 7.41
CA SER A 109 -13.68 6.82 7.31
C SER A 109 -15.15 6.82 6.92
N ASP A 110 -15.62 5.76 6.28
CA ASP A 110 -17.04 5.54 5.94
C ASP A 110 -17.84 5.14 7.19
#